data_AF-A0A6A5FU71-F1
#
_entry.id   AF-A0A6A5FU71-F1
#
_cell.length_a   1.000
_cell.length_b   1.000
_cell.length_c   1.000
_cell.angle_alpha   90.00
_cell.angle_beta   90.00
_cell.angle_gamma   90.00
#
_symmetry.space_group_name_H-M   'P 1'
#
loop_
_entity.id
_entity.type
_entity.pdbx_description
1 polymer ?
#
loop_
_entity_poly.entity_id
_entity_poly.type
_entity_poly.pdbx_seq_one_letter_code
_entity_poly.pdbx_strand_id
1 'polypeptide(L)'
;MPISSTSSGSYSTATPLFSHSMTPSMPTMTPPTTTTPHRHKDSTRHCSNCFATETCQWKNVRSENGILCNACFIYQRKYKKTRPVTAMEKYNSKKAVRQSNAN
;
A
#
# COMPACT_ATOMS: atom_id res chain seq x y z
N MET A 1 6.21 67.27 -30.03
CA MET A 1 5.22 66.51 -29.22
C MET A 1 4.64 65.44 -30.14
N PRO A 2 4.61 64.13 -29.85
CA PRO A 2 4.91 63.43 -28.60
C PRO A 2 6.15 62.51 -28.65
N ILE A 3 6.67 62.21 -27.46
CA ILE A 3 7.61 61.13 -27.14
C ILE A 3 6.83 60.01 -26.42
N SER A 4 7.42 58.81 -26.36
CA SER A 4 7.09 57.73 -25.41
C SER A 4 5.91 56.82 -25.81
N SER A 5 5.95 55.48 -25.72
CA SER A 5 6.95 54.54 -25.25
C SER A 5 6.61 53.14 -25.78
N THR A 6 7.61 52.45 -26.34
CA THR A 6 7.62 51.00 -26.46
C THR A 6 7.90 50.42 -25.07
N SER A 7 7.00 49.61 -24.53
CA SER A 7 7.23 48.89 -23.27
C SER A 7 7.19 47.39 -23.53
N SER A 8 8.38 46.89 -23.82
CA SER A 8 8.76 45.48 -23.85
C SER A 8 8.44 44.81 -22.52
N GLY A 9 7.66 43.73 -22.56
CA GLY A 9 7.46 42.87 -21.40
C GLY A 9 8.71 42.05 -21.10
N SER A 10 9.53 42.54 -20.19
CA SER A 10 10.71 41.85 -19.65
C SER A 10 10.26 40.73 -18.71
N TYR A 11 10.19 39.50 -19.21
CA TYR A 11 10.18 38.33 -18.33
C TYR A 11 11.58 38.18 -17.75
N SER A 12 11.71 38.38 -16.45
CA SER A 12 12.93 38.05 -15.71
C SER A 12 12.52 37.26 -14.49
N THR A 13 12.71 35.96 -14.55
CA THR A 13 12.94 35.17 -13.34
C THR A 13 13.96 34.10 -13.68
N ALA A 14 15.03 34.15 -12.92
CA ALA A 14 16.27 33.41 -13.09
C ALA A 14 16.08 31.89 -13.06
N THR A 15 16.99 31.22 -13.76
CA THR A 15 17.26 29.78 -13.62
C THR A 15 17.67 29.44 -12.19
N PRO A 16 17.34 28.23 -11.74
CA PRO A 16 18.45 27.35 -11.36
C PRO A 16 18.46 26.07 -12.17
N LEU A 17 19.63 25.76 -12.76
CA LEU A 17 19.97 24.46 -13.30
C LEU A 17 19.87 23.42 -12.18
N PHE A 18 18.82 22.60 -12.20
CA PHE A 18 18.81 21.34 -11.46
C PHE A 18 19.35 20.24 -12.37
N SER A 19 20.68 20.12 -12.37
CA SER A 19 21.37 18.90 -12.78
C SER A 19 21.17 17.87 -11.68
N HIS A 20 20.16 17.00 -11.83
CA HIS A 20 20.15 15.74 -11.10
C HIS A 20 19.68 14.64 -12.04
N SER A 21 20.66 13.88 -12.52
CA SER A 21 20.48 12.60 -13.19
C SER A 21 19.69 11.67 -12.28
N MET A 22 18.37 11.56 -12.50
CA MET A 22 17.55 10.55 -11.84
C MET A 22 17.81 9.21 -12.52
N THR A 23 18.87 8.54 -12.09
CA THR A 23 18.98 7.10 -12.27
C THR A 23 17.85 6.46 -11.46
N PRO A 24 16.96 5.64 -12.06
CA PRO A 24 16.06 4.82 -11.27
C PRO A 24 16.88 3.66 -10.69
N SER A 25 17.43 3.86 -9.49
CA SER A 25 17.90 2.74 -8.66
C SER A 25 16.66 1.92 -8.28
N MET A 26 16.41 0.85 -9.04
CA MET A 26 15.42 -0.17 -8.65
C MET A 26 15.78 -0.64 -7.23
N PRO A 27 14.87 -0.59 -6.25
CA PRO A 27 15.11 -1.30 -5.01
C PRO A 27 15.19 -2.79 -5.34
N THR A 28 16.33 -3.39 -5.05
CA THR A 28 16.53 -4.84 -5.01
C THR A 28 15.36 -5.47 -4.28
N MET A 29 14.51 -6.19 -5.00
CA MET A 29 13.55 -7.12 -4.41
C MET A 29 14.37 -8.25 -3.80
N THR A 30 14.85 -8.06 -2.57
CA THR A 30 15.22 -9.19 -1.74
C THR A 30 13.96 -10.03 -1.57
N PRO A 31 13.95 -11.30 -2.00
CA PRO A 31 12.84 -12.18 -1.69
C PRO A 31 12.77 -12.24 -0.16
N PRO A 32 11.61 -12.00 0.48
CA PRO A 32 11.48 -12.31 1.88
C PRO A 32 11.67 -13.82 2.00
N THR A 33 12.83 -14.16 2.55
CA THR A 33 13.24 -15.49 2.94
C THR A 33 12.08 -16.15 3.68
N THR A 34 11.79 -17.37 3.26
CA THR A 34 11.05 -18.38 4.02
C THR A 34 11.59 -18.42 5.45
N THR A 35 10.94 -17.71 6.37
CA THR A 35 11.20 -17.83 7.80
C THR A 35 9.90 -18.33 8.42
N THR A 36 9.94 -19.62 8.72
CA THR A 36 9.25 -20.37 9.77
C THR A 36 8.02 -19.73 10.44
N PRO A 37 6.96 -20.51 10.72
CA PRO A 37 5.83 -20.05 11.50
C PRO A 37 6.28 -19.91 12.96
N HIS A 38 6.92 -18.79 13.31
CA HIS A 38 6.96 -18.32 14.68
C HIS A 38 5.53 -17.95 15.06
N ARG A 39 4.82 -18.98 15.49
CA ARG A 39 3.54 -18.94 16.16
C ARG A 39 3.77 -18.27 17.52
N HIS A 40 4.05 -16.98 17.52
CA HIS A 40 4.00 -16.16 18.72
C HIS A 40 2.56 -16.19 19.20
N LYS A 41 2.34 -17.03 20.19
CA LYS A 41 1.09 -17.19 20.92
C LYS A 41 1.01 -16.04 21.94
N ASP A 42 0.98 -14.81 21.45
CA ASP A 42 0.98 -13.62 22.29
C ASP A 42 0.00 -12.61 21.70
N SER A 43 -1.19 -12.53 22.31
CA SER A 43 -2.37 -11.74 21.89
C SER A 43 -2.95 -12.16 20.53
N THR A 44 -4.13 -12.78 20.53
CA THR A 44 -4.94 -13.07 19.32
C THR A 44 -5.42 -11.76 18.67
N ARG A 45 -4.50 -11.09 17.99
CA ARG A 45 -4.83 -9.98 17.09
C ARG A 45 -5.69 -10.58 15.98
N HIS A 46 -6.89 -10.03 15.82
CA HIS A 46 -7.83 -10.42 14.78
C HIS A 46 -8.15 -9.20 13.93
N CYS A 47 -8.41 -9.44 12.65
CA CYS A 47 -8.84 -8.38 11.75
C CYS A 47 -10.25 -7.91 12.16
N SER A 48 -10.44 -6.61 12.39
CA SER A 48 -11.75 -6.07 12.76
C SER A 48 -12.82 -6.24 11.66
N ASN A 49 -12.41 -6.48 10.40
CA ASN A 49 -13.35 -6.64 9.30
C ASN A 49 -13.66 -8.11 8.97
N CYS A 50 -12.64 -8.95 8.87
CA CYS A 50 -12.82 -10.34 8.43
C CYS A 50 -12.53 -11.37 9.52
N PHE A 51 -12.21 -10.93 10.73
CA PHE A 51 -11.89 -11.76 11.90
C PHE A 51 -10.79 -12.80 11.68
N ALA A 52 -10.03 -12.67 10.59
CA ALA A 52 -8.87 -13.52 10.33
C ALA A 52 -7.88 -13.33 11.48
N THR A 53 -7.38 -14.44 12.02
CA THR A 53 -6.35 -14.52 13.05
C THR A 53 -4.95 -14.77 12.47
N GLU A 54 -4.90 -15.06 11.17
CA GLU A 54 -3.66 -15.31 10.43
C GLU A 54 -3.55 -14.29 9.30
N THR A 55 -2.41 -13.60 9.22
CA THR A 55 -2.07 -12.75 8.08
C THR A 55 -0.57 -12.59 8.01
N CYS A 56 -0.03 -12.39 6.80
CA CYS A 56 1.37 -12.09 6.60
C CYS A 56 1.76 -10.70 7.13
N GLN A 57 0.80 -9.78 7.24
CA GLN A 57 1.06 -8.44 7.75
C GLN A 57 -0.18 -7.84 8.40
N TRP A 58 -0.04 -7.45 9.66
CA TRP A 58 -1.03 -6.67 10.39
C TRP A 58 -0.85 -5.18 10.08
N LYS A 59 -1.97 -4.48 9.94
CA LYS A 59 -2.01 -3.02 9.71
C LYS A 59 -2.81 -2.38 10.84
N ASN A 60 -2.20 -1.47 11.58
CA ASN A 60 -2.92 -0.62 12.53
C ASN A 60 -3.48 0.59 11.78
N VAL A 61 -4.79 0.64 11.60
CA VAL A 61 -5.48 1.77 10.98
C VAL A 61 -5.91 2.72 12.08
N ARG A 62 -5.60 4.01 11.93
CA ARG A 62 -5.96 5.05 12.92
C ARG A 62 -7.44 5.42 12.90
N SER A 63 -8.18 4.92 11.90
CA SER A 63 -9.63 5.04 11.76
C SER A 63 -10.38 4.08 12.69
N GLU A 64 -11.71 4.20 12.73
CA GLU A 64 -12.64 3.33 13.49
C GLU A 64 -12.43 1.82 13.26
N ASN A 65 -11.84 1.43 12.12
CA ASN A 65 -11.63 0.04 11.75
C ASN A 65 -10.52 -0.67 12.56
N GLY A 66 -9.73 0.04 13.38
CA GLY A 66 -8.72 -0.55 14.25
C GLY A 66 -7.66 -1.38 13.51
N ILE A 67 -7.45 -2.64 13.94
CA ILE A 67 -6.45 -3.55 13.34
C ILE A 67 -7.06 -4.28 12.13
N LEU A 68 -6.41 -4.16 10.97
CA LEU A 68 -6.81 -4.88 9.75
C LEU A 68 -5.72 -5.86 9.29
N CYS A 69 -6.14 -6.93 8.64
CA CYS A 69 -5.23 -7.76 7.85
C CYS A 69 -4.83 -7.05 6.55
N ASN A 70 -3.74 -7.48 5.93
CA ASN A 70 -3.24 -6.87 4.70
C ASN A 70 -4.30 -6.79 3.58
N ALA A 71 -5.07 -7.86 3.38
CA ALA A 71 -6.10 -7.90 2.33
C ALA A 71 -7.23 -6.89 2.55
N CYS A 72 -7.72 -6.75 3.80
CA CYS A 72 -8.75 -5.79 4.14
C CYS A 72 -8.26 -4.35 4.03
N PHE A 73 -7.03 -4.08 4.48
CA PHE A 73 -6.41 -2.76 4.36
C PHE A 73 -6.27 -2.31 2.90
N ILE A 74 -5.73 -3.17 2.03
CA ILE A 74 -5.55 -2.84 0.61
C ILE A 74 -6.90 -2.63 -0.08
N TYR A 75 -7.91 -3.46 0.24
CA TYR A 75 -9.25 -3.30 -0.31
C TYR A 75 -9.87 -1.95 0.11
N GLN A 76 -9.81 -1.62 1.40
CA GLN A 76 -10.35 -0.36 1.91
C GLN A 76 -9.62 0.84 1.30
N ARG A 77 -8.30 0.79 1.16
CA ARG A 77 -7.52 1.88 0.56
C ARG A 77 -7.92 2.14 -0.89
N LYS A 78 -8.12 1.06 -1.66
CA LYS A 78 -8.43 1.09 -3.10
C LYS A 78 -9.89 1.45 -3.39
N TYR A 79 -10.84 0.82 -2.70
CA TYR A 79 -12.26 0.95 -3.00
C TYR A 79 -13.02 1.86 -2.04
N LYS A 80 -12.36 2.36 -0.99
CA LYS A 80 -12.97 3.15 0.10
C LYS A 80 -14.19 2.47 0.75
N LYS A 81 -14.25 1.14 0.65
CA LYS A 81 -15.35 0.30 1.10
C LYS A 81 -14.81 -0.89 1.87
N THR A 82 -15.67 -1.48 2.70
CA THR A 82 -15.39 -2.71 3.43
C THR A 82 -15.24 -3.90 2.48
N ARG A 83 -14.31 -4.82 2.78
CA ARG A 83 -14.09 -6.01 1.93
C ARG A 83 -15.35 -6.90 1.95
N PRO A 84 -15.95 -7.21 0.79
CA PRO A 84 -17.17 -8.01 0.73
C PRO A 84 -16.90 -9.48 1.06
N VAL A 85 -17.91 -10.17 1.60
CA VAL A 85 -17.85 -11.59 2.01
C VAL A 85 -17.45 -12.51 0.86
N THR A 86 -17.97 -12.25 -0.35
CA THR A 86 -17.63 -13.01 -1.57
C THR A 86 -16.13 -13.02 -1.88
N ALA A 87 -15.45 -11.89 -1.65
CA ALA A 87 -14.00 -11.80 -1.82
C ALA A 87 -13.26 -12.60 -0.74
N MET A 88 -13.84 -12.76 0.45
CA MET A 88 -13.31 -13.54 1.57
C MET A 88 -13.46 -15.04 1.31
N GLU A 89 -14.64 -15.49 0.89
CA GLU A 89 -14.94 -16.87 0.52
C GLU A 89 -13.97 -17.37 -0.55
N LYS A 90 -13.76 -16.59 -1.62
CA LYS A 90 -12.81 -16.93 -2.69
C LYS A 90 -11.38 -17.16 -2.17
N TYR A 91 -10.97 -16.45 -1.12
CA TYR A 91 -9.67 -16.66 -0.50
C TYR A 91 -9.65 -17.95 0.32
N ASN A 92 -10.69 -18.22 1.10
CA ASN A 92 -10.82 -19.44 1.89
C ASN A 92 -10.86 -20.70 1.00
N SER A 93 -11.62 -20.68 -0.10
CA SER A 93 -11.66 -21.78 -1.06
C SER A 93 -10.28 -22.05 -1.65
N LYS A 94 -9.52 -21.00 -2.01
CA LYS A 94 -8.13 -21.16 -2.48
C LYS A 94 -7.20 -21.70 -1.40
N LYS A 95 -7.39 -21.32 -0.13
CA LYS A 95 -6.63 -21.86 1.00
C LYS A 95 -6.91 -23.35 1.19
N ALA A 96 -8.18 -23.75 1.14
CA ALA A 96 -8.60 -25.15 1.24
C ALA A 96 -8.02 -26.02 0.12
N VAL A 97 -8.07 -25.55 -1.14
CA VAL A 97 -7.48 -26.27 -2.28
C VAL A 97 -5.95 -26.41 -2.15
N ARG A 98 -5.26 -25.38 -1.66
CA ARG A 98 -3.82 -25.47 -1.40
C ARG A 98 -3.49 -26.46 -0.30
N GLN A 99 -4.35 -26.57 0.71
CA GLN A 99 -4.19 -27.52 1.81
C GLN A 99 -4.48 -28.96 1.38
N SER A 100 -5.47 -29.18 0.50
CA SER A 100 -5.75 -30.52 -0.02
C SER A 100 -4.65 -31.05 -0.95
N ASN A 101 -3.92 -30.15 -1.63
CA ASN A 101 -2.83 -30.53 -2.53
C ASN A 101 -1.45 -30.63 -1.83
N ALA A 102 -1.40 -30.31 -0.53
CA ALA A 102 -0.21 -30.38 0.31
C ALA A 102 -0.19 -31.63 1.21
N ASN A 103 -1.17 -32.52 1.04
CA ASN A 103 -1.30 -33.82 1.72
C ASN A 103 -1.24 -34.93 0.69
#